data_AF-A0A967F150-F1
#
_entry.id   AF-A0A967F150-F1
#
_cell.length_a   1.000
_cell.length_b   1.000
_cell.length_c   1.000
_cell.angle_alpha   90.00
_cell.angle_beta   90.00
_cell.angle_gamma   90.00
#
_symmetry.space_group_name_H-M   'P 1'
#
loop_
_entity.id
_entity.type
_entity.pdbx_description
1 polymer ?
#
loop_
_entity_poly.entity_id
_entity_poly.type
_entity_poly.pdbx_seq_one_letter_code
_entity_poly.pdbx_strand_id
1 'polypeptide(L)'
;MLRRLYDWTMDLAGHRHALLALAVISFAESSVFPIPPDILMIPMILAAPHRAWLIATVCTLASVAGGLAGYAIGALLFDTVGQPIVAFYGYLDRFAEFQQRYEEWGAWIVAGAGVTPFPYKVITITSGVMNLDLLVFVIASVLSRGARFFILAALLWKFGPPIRSFIERYLPWLATLFFVLLFAGFVAIRYLV
;
A
#
# COMPACT_ATOMS: atom_id res chain seq x y z
N MET A 1 -6.37 20.84 19.28
CA MET A 1 -5.22 20.49 18.41
C MET A 1 -5.66 19.67 17.19
N LEU A 2 -6.39 18.55 17.37
CA LEU A 2 -6.92 17.72 16.27
C LEU A 2 -7.84 18.46 15.28
N ARG A 3 -8.70 19.38 15.74
CA ARG A 3 -9.55 20.20 14.85
C ARG A 3 -8.74 21.13 13.94
N ARG A 4 -7.68 21.78 14.45
CA ARG A 4 -6.79 22.61 13.61
C ARG A 4 -6.01 21.78 12.59
N LEU A 5 -5.57 20.59 12.99
CA LEU A 5 -4.95 19.63 12.07
C LEU A 5 -5.96 19.21 11.01
N TYR A 6 -7.18 18.83 11.40
CA TYR A 6 -8.27 18.49 10.50
C TYR A 6 -8.61 19.62 9.53
N ASP A 7 -8.79 20.85 10.01
CA ASP A 7 -9.10 22.02 9.20
C ASP A 7 -7.93 22.35 8.26
N TRP A 8 -6.68 22.18 8.71
CA TRP A 8 -5.49 22.34 7.87
C TRP A 8 -5.38 21.26 6.79
N THR A 9 -5.67 20.00 7.11
CA THR A 9 -5.70 18.91 6.12
C THR A 9 -6.84 19.11 5.12
N MET A 10 -7.96 19.69 5.56
CA MET A 10 -9.10 20.07 4.72
C MET A 10 -8.77 21.23 3.77
N ASP A 11 -8.02 22.22 4.25
CA ASP A 11 -7.54 23.34 3.44
C ASP A 11 -6.48 22.88 2.42
N LEU A 12 -5.58 21.99 2.86
CA LEU A 12 -4.59 21.33 2.00
C LEU A 12 -5.25 20.45 0.93
N ALA A 13 -6.36 19.79 1.27
CA ALA A 13 -7.19 19.00 0.35
C ALA A 13 -7.93 19.85 -0.70
N GLY A 14 -8.30 21.09 -0.37
CA GLY A 14 -8.87 22.05 -1.29
C GLY A 14 -7.85 22.74 -2.21
N HIS A 15 -6.55 22.58 -1.90
CA HIS A 15 -5.49 23.30 -2.60
C HIS A 15 -5.19 22.71 -3.99
N ARG A 16 -4.75 23.56 -4.93
CA ARG A 16 -4.47 23.16 -6.33
C ARG A 16 -3.47 22.01 -6.47
N HIS A 17 -2.63 21.79 -5.44
CA HIS A 17 -1.59 20.76 -5.40
C HIS A 17 -1.99 19.49 -4.64
N ALA A 18 -3.21 19.39 -4.10
CA ALA A 18 -3.64 18.26 -3.28
C ALA A 18 -3.56 16.91 -4.03
N LEU A 19 -3.99 16.90 -5.29
CA LEU A 19 -3.91 15.70 -6.14
C LEU A 19 -2.45 15.33 -6.48
N LEU A 20 -1.58 16.32 -6.64
CA LEU A 20 -0.15 16.08 -6.88
C LEU A 20 0.50 15.48 -5.62
N ALA A 21 0.22 16.04 -4.45
CA ALA A 21 0.73 15.51 -3.18
C ALA A 21 0.26 14.07 -2.94
N LEU A 22 -1.01 13.77 -3.20
CA LEU A 22 -1.56 12.42 -3.17
C LEU A 22 -0.83 11.48 -4.14
N ALA A 23 -0.59 11.92 -5.37
CA ALA A 23 0.14 11.13 -6.36
C ALA A 23 1.58 10.83 -5.90
N VAL A 24 2.32 11.84 -5.43
CA VAL A 24 3.69 11.67 -4.95
C VAL A 24 3.75 10.72 -3.75
N ILE A 25 2.82 10.86 -2.80
CA ILE A 25 2.79 9.99 -1.61
C ILE A 25 2.38 8.57 -1.96
N SER A 26 1.38 8.40 -2.84
CA SER A 26 0.98 7.07 -3.32
C SER A 26 2.11 6.36 -4.07
N PHE A 27 2.84 7.10 -4.92
CA PHE A 27 4.02 6.60 -5.61
C PHE A 27 5.13 6.21 -4.62
N ALA A 28 5.43 7.09 -3.66
CA ALA A 28 6.47 6.86 -2.65
C ALA A 28 6.12 5.66 -1.75
N GLU A 29 4.85 5.48 -1.39
CA GLU A 29 4.35 4.35 -0.61
C GLU A 29 4.60 3.02 -1.28
N SER A 30 4.26 2.95 -2.57
CA SER A 30 4.34 1.73 -3.35
C SER A 30 5.75 1.40 -3.80
N SER A 31 6.68 2.37 -3.80
CA SER A 31 8.09 2.15 -4.16
C SER A 31 8.97 1.86 -2.95
N VAL A 32 9.16 2.82 -2.04
CA VAL A 32 10.22 2.74 -1.01
C VAL A 32 9.82 3.30 0.37
N PHE A 33 8.97 4.32 0.48
CA PHE A 33 8.77 5.08 1.74
C PHE A 33 7.43 4.80 2.42
N PRO A 34 7.32 4.51 3.74
CA PRO A 34 6.09 3.94 4.32
C PRO A 34 5.07 5.01 4.77
N ILE A 35 4.53 5.81 3.84
CA ILE A 35 3.44 6.75 4.14
C ILE A 35 2.15 6.28 3.46
N PRO A 36 1.12 5.83 4.19
CA PRO A 36 -0.14 5.40 3.60
C PRO A 36 -0.85 6.55 2.85
N PRO A 37 -1.23 6.38 1.56
CA PRO A 37 -1.94 7.41 0.81
C PRO A 37 -3.34 7.69 1.38
N ASP A 38 -3.92 6.73 2.10
CA ASP A 38 -5.22 6.82 2.76
C ASP A 38 -5.31 8.05 3.70
N ILE A 39 -4.19 8.45 4.32
CA ILE A 39 -4.11 9.61 5.23
C ILE A 39 -4.53 10.91 4.53
N LEU A 40 -4.23 11.03 3.23
CA LEU A 40 -4.64 12.17 2.40
C LEU A 40 -5.95 11.88 1.68
N MET A 41 -6.15 10.65 1.22
CA MET A 41 -7.33 10.28 0.43
C MET A 41 -8.62 10.49 1.23
N ILE A 42 -8.65 10.12 2.51
CA ILE A 42 -9.84 10.25 3.37
C ILE A 42 -10.31 11.72 3.50
N PRO A 43 -9.49 12.66 4.00
CA PRO A 43 -9.91 14.06 4.13
C PRO A 43 -10.21 14.71 2.77
N MET A 44 -9.48 14.35 1.70
CA MET A 44 -9.77 14.88 0.36
C MET A 44 -11.15 14.48 -0.16
N ILE A 45 -11.55 13.23 0.06
CA ILE A 45 -12.86 12.73 -0.37
C ILE A 45 -13.97 13.31 0.52
N LEU A 46 -13.75 13.45 1.82
CA LEU A 46 -14.71 14.10 2.71
C LEU A 46 -14.89 15.59 2.40
N ALA A 47 -13.82 16.27 1.96
CA ALA A 47 -13.85 17.67 1.52
C ALA A 47 -14.58 17.90 0.21
N ALA A 48 -14.32 17.03 -0.76
CA ALA A 48 -14.87 17.14 -2.10
C ALA A 48 -15.42 15.78 -2.56
N PRO A 49 -16.57 15.32 -2.02
CA PRO A 49 -17.14 14.02 -2.37
C PRO A 49 -17.39 13.88 -3.88
N HIS A 50 -17.75 14.97 -4.57
CA HIS A 50 -17.92 14.99 -6.02
C HIS A 50 -16.65 14.59 -6.81
N ARG A 51 -15.45 14.64 -6.19
CA ARG A 51 -14.17 14.24 -6.78
C ARG A 51 -13.68 12.86 -6.32
N ALA A 52 -14.47 12.11 -5.55
CA ALA A 52 -14.05 10.84 -4.96
C ALA A 52 -13.40 9.87 -5.97
N TRP A 53 -14.02 9.73 -7.14
CA TRP A 53 -13.53 8.86 -8.21
C TRP A 53 -12.24 9.36 -8.85
N LEU A 54 -12.10 10.68 -9.06
CA LEU A 54 -10.86 11.27 -9.57
C LEU A 54 -9.71 11.03 -8.59
N ILE A 55 -9.96 11.24 -7.30
CA ILE A 55 -8.99 11.02 -6.23
C ILE A 55 -8.52 9.55 -6.22
N ALA A 56 -9.47 8.61 -6.29
CA ALA A 56 -9.15 7.18 -6.35
C ALA A 56 -8.35 6.80 -7.62
N THR A 57 -8.71 7.34 -8.78
CA THR A 57 -7.97 7.11 -10.03
C THR A 57 -6.54 7.61 -9.95
N VAL A 58 -6.33 8.85 -9.50
CA VAL A 58 -4.98 9.43 -9.35
C VAL A 58 -4.14 8.60 -8.37
N CYS A 59 -4.73 8.21 -7.24
CA CYS A 59 -4.07 7.37 -6.25
C CYS A 59 -3.66 6.01 -6.83
N THR A 60 -4.56 5.37 -7.59
CA THR A 60 -4.32 4.06 -8.23
C THR A 60 -3.21 4.15 -9.26
N LEU A 61 -3.26 5.11 -10.18
CA LEU A 61 -2.25 5.27 -11.23
C LEU A 61 -0.87 5.56 -10.63
N ALA A 62 -0.80 6.46 -9.66
CA ALA A 62 0.45 6.79 -8.98
C ALA A 62 0.99 5.60 -8.17
N SER A 63 0.12 4.82 -7.52
CA SER A 63 0.50 3.61 -6.80
C SER A 63 1.05 2.53 -7.72
N VAL A 64 0.42 2.30 -8.88
CA VAL A 64 0.90 1.33 -9.86
C VAL A 64 2.23 1.78 -10.45
N ALA A 65 2.40 3.07 -10.75
CA ALA A 65 3.68 3.62 -11.18
C ALA A 65 4.78 3.47 -10.10
N GLY A 66 4.43 3.69 -8.83
CA GLY A 66 5.34 3.45 -7.70
C GLY A 66 5.68 1.97 -7.53
N GLY A 67 4.71 1.09 -7.76
CA GLY A 67 4.91 -0.36 -7.74
C GLY A 67 5.81 -0.85 -8.88
N LEU A 68 5.71 -0.24 -10.07
CA LEU A 68 6.65 -0.47 -11.17
C LEU A 68 8.07 -0.02 -10.81
N ALA A 69 8.22 1.09 -10.10
CA ALA A 69 9.52 1.51 -9.58
C ALA A 69 10.07 0.52 -8.53
N GLY A 70 9.22 0.03 -7.62
CA GLY A 70 9.57 -1.03 -6.68
C GLY A 70 9.97 -2.34 -7.37
N TYR A 71 9.23 -2.74 -8.40
CA TYR A 71 9.57 -3.88 -9.26
C TYR A 71 10.94 -3.70 -9.92
N ALA A 72 11.19 -2.53 -10.51
CA ALA A 72 12.48 -2.25 -11.15
C ALA A 72 13.64 -2.29 -10.14
N ILE A 73 13.45 -1.76 -8.92
CA ILE A 73 14.41 -1.88 -7.83
C ILE A 73 14.71 -3.34 -7.54
N GLY A 74 13.68 -4.19 -7.41
CA GLY A 74 13.85 -5.62 -7.18
C GLY A 74 14.59 -6.33 -8.31
N ALA A 75 14.18 -6.10 -9.56
CA ALA A 75 14.75 -6.77 -10.73
C ALA A 75 16.20 -6.34 -11.01
N LEU A 76 16.53 -5.05 -10.84
CA LEU A 76 17.85 -4.51 -11.20
C LEU A 76 18.90 -4.63 -10.08
N LEU A 77 18.47 -4.61 -8.81
CA LEU A 77 19.39 -4.66 -7.66
C LEU A 77 19.51 -6.06 -7.06
N PHE A 78 18.80 -7.07 -7.58
CA PHE A 78 18.90 -8.41 -7.03
C PHE A 78 20.32 -8.97 -7.15
N ASP A 79 20.93 -8.97 -8.32
CA ASP A 79 22.27 -9.57 -8.51
C ASP A 79 23.36 -8.86 -7.69
N THR A 80 23.23 -7.54 -7.51
CA THR A 80 24.25 -6.71 -6.85
C THR A 80 24.06 -6.59 -5.34
N VAL A 81 22.81 -6.58 -4.86
CA VAL A 81 22.47 -6.35 -3.45
C VAL A 81 21.66 -7.50 -2.87
N GLY A 82 20.65 -8.00 -3.59
CA GLY A 82 19.76 -9.05 -3.12
C GLY A 82 20.43 -10.41 -2.93
N GLN A 83 21.23 -10.88 -3.90
CA GLN A 83 21.88 -12.18 -3.87
C GLN A 83 22.91 -12.28 -2.73
N PRO A 84 23.78 -11.27 -2.47
CA PRO A 84 24.64 -11.27 -1.29
C PRO A 84 23.87 -11.32 0.04
N ILE A 85 22.72 -10.65 0.14
CA ILE A 85 21.87 -10.68 1.34
C ILE A 85 21.28 -12.08 1.54
N VAL A 86 20.70 -12.67 0.49
CA VAL A 86 20.12 -14.02 0.56
C VAL A 86 21.20 -15.07 0.90
N ALA A 87 22.39 -14.92 0.33
CA ALA A 87 23.56 -15.76 0.63
C ALA A 87 24.04 -15.59 2.07
N PHE A 88 24.08 -14.36 2.59
CA PHE A 88 24.46 -14.07 3.96
C PHE A 88 23.56 -14.78 4.98
N TYR A 89 22.25 -14.88 4.69
CA TYR A 89 21.30 -15.63 5.52
C TYR A 89 21.28 -17.15 5.23
N GLY A 90 22.07 -17.65 4.28
CA GLY A 90 22.13 -19.08 3.93
C GLY A 90 20.85 -19.60 3.26
N TYR A 91 20.06 -18.73 2.63
CA TYR A 91 18.76 -19.09 2.04
C TYR A 91 18.79 -19.28 0.52
N LEU A 92 19.95 -19.39 -0.12
CA LEU A 92 20.07 -19.56 -1.57
C LEU A 92 19.27 -20.77 -2.09
N ASP A 93 19.34 -21.92 -1.41
CA ASP A 93 18.62 -23.13 -1.83
C ASP A 93 17.10 -22.97 -1.68
N ARG A 94 16.66 -22.27 -0.63
CA ARG A 94 15.23 -21.99 -0.41
C ARG A 94 14.69 -20.89 -1.34
N PHE A 95 15.58 -20.04 -1.83
CA PHE A 95 15.22 -18.98 -2.75
C PHE A 95 14.72 -19.56 -4.08
N ALA A 96 15.38 -20.60 -4.60
CA ALA A 96 14.94 -21.27 -5.84
C ALA A 96 13.55 -21.92 -5.71
N GLU A 97 13.28 -22.59 -4.58
CA GLU A 97 11.95 -23.17 -4.31
C GLU A 97 10.89 -22.07 -4.15
N PHE A 98 11.23 -20.97 -3.47
CA PHE A 98 10.34 -19.83 -3.32
C PHE A 98 10.04 -19.14 -4.66
N GLN A 99 11.03 -19.04 -5.54
CA GLN A 99 10.87 -18.46 -6.88
C GLN A 99 9.89 -19.27 -7.73
N GLN A 100 9.99 -20.60 -7.77
CA GLN A 100 9.02 -21.45 -8.48
C GLN A 100 7.58 -21.24 -7.97
N ARG A 101 7.40 -21.21 -6.65
CA ARG A 101 6.06 -20.94 -6.08
C ARG A 101 5.57 -19.53 -6.43
N TYR A 102 6.48 -18.57 -6.51
CA TYR A 102 6.14 -17.20 -6.88
C TYR A 102 5.77 -17.08 -8.36
N GLU A 103 6.36 -17.87 -9.26
CA GLU A 103 5.94 -17.95 -10.66
C GLU A 103 4.51 -18.48 -10.79
N GLU A 104 4.14 -19.49 -10.01
CA GLU A 104 2.79 -20.07 -10.02
C GLU A 104 1.74 -19.17 -9.36
N TRP A 105 2.07 -18.59 -8.20
CA TRP A 105 1.10 -17.87 -7.35
C TRP A 105 1.27 -16.35 -7.35
N GLY A 106 2.23 -15.81 -8.10
CA GLY A 106 2.62 -14.40 -8.04
C GLY A 106 1.46 -13.42 -8.23
N ALA A 107 0.54 -13.72 -9.16
CA ALA A 107 -0.68 -12.93 -9.37
C ALA A 107 -1.54 -12.84 -8.09
N TRP A 108 -1.73 -13.97 -7.40
CA TRP A 108 -2.51 -14.04 -6.16
C TRP A 108 -1.80 -13.38 -4.97
N ILE A 109 -0.47 -13.50 -4.91
CA ILE A 109 0.35 -12.83 -3.90
C ILE A 109 0.22 -11.30 -4.05
N VAL A 110 0.37 -10.79 -5.28
CA VAL A 110 0.19 -9.36 -5.60
C VAL A 110 -1.23 -8.92 -5.29
N ALA A 111 -2.23 -9.70 -5.71
CA ALA A 111 -3.63 -9.35 -5.48
C ALA A 111 -3.99 -9.30 -3.98
N GLY A 112 -3.59 -10.33 -3.22
CA GLY A 112 -3.84 -10.40 -1.78
C GLY A 112 -3.15 -9.27 -1.02
N ALA A 113 -1.89 -8.98 -1.35
CA ALA A 113 -1.16 -7.90 -0.70
C ALA A 113 -1.67 -6.50 -1.07
N GLY A 114 -2.11 -6.30 -2.32
CA GLY A 114 -2.65 -5.00 -2.76
C GLY A 114 -3.98 -4.64 -2.08
N VAL A 115 -4.77 -5.63 -1.67
CA VAL A 115 -6.06 -5.43 -0.98
C VAL A 115 -5.94 -5.39 0.54
N THR A 116 -4.98 -6.12 1.12
CA THR A 116 -4.77 -6.21 2.58
C THR A 116 -4.00 -5.02 3.15
N PRO A 117 -3.96 -4.82 4.49
CA PRO A 117 -3.06 -3.85 5.13
C PRO A 117 -1.57 -4.23 5.06
N PHE A 118 -1.20 -5.25 4.27
CA PHE A 118 0.18 -5.66 4.09
C PHE A 118 0.97 -4.56 3.34
N PRO A 119 2.25 -4.29 3.69
CA PRO A 119 3.05 -3.28 3.01
C PRO A 119 3.25 -3.62 1.53
N TYR A 120 2.58 -2.89 0.64
CA TYR A 120 2.55 -3.20 -0.79
C TYR A 120 3.95 -3.17 -1.44
N LYS A 121 4.83 -2.25 -1.00
CA LYS A 121 6.23 -2.16 -1.45
C LYS A 121 6.99 -3.48 -1.36
N VAL A 122 6.77 -4.25 -0.28
CA VAL A 122 7.49 -5.50 -0.03
C VAL A 122 7.19 -6.47 -1.16
N ILE A 123 5.91 -6.56 -1.54
CA ILE A 123 5.50 -7.39 -2.65
C ILE A 123 6.00 -6.82 -3.97
N THR A 124 5.98 -5.50 -4.20
CA THR A 124 6.46 -4.94 -5.47
C THR A 124 7.95 -5.22 -5.71
N ILE A 125 8.79 -5.05 -4.69
CA ILE A 125 10.22 -5.36 -4.75
C ILE A 125 10.41 -6.87 -4.89
N THR A 126 9.67 -7.67 -4.13
CA THR A 126 9.74 -9.13 -4.24
C THR A 126 9.32 -9.62 -5.63
N SER A 127 8.29 -9.05 -6.24
CA SER A 127 7.87 -9.38 -7.61
C SER A 127 8.97 -9.09 -8.63
N GLY A 128 9.71 -8.00 -8.44
CA GLY A 128 10.89 -7.68 -9.26
C GLY A 128 12.04 -8.67 -9.05
N VAL A 129 12.35 -8.98 -7.79
CA VAL A 129 13.38 -9.97 -7.43
C VAL A 129 13.07 -11.35 -8.03
N MET A 130 11.80 -11.76 -8.01
CA MET A 130 11.34 -13.05 -8.51
C MET A 130 11.07 -13.06 -10.03
N ASN A 131 11.33 -11.94 -10.73
CA ASN A 131 11.04 -11.78 -12.16
C ASN A 131 9.61 -12.20 -12.55
N LEU A 132 8.62 -11.84 -11.73
CA LEU A 132 7.21 -12.07 -12.08
C LEU A 132 6.88 -11.37 -13.39
N ASP A 133 6.14 -12.02 -14.28
CA ASP A 133 5.71 -11.40 -15.55
C ASP A 133 5.13 -10.00 -15.31
N LEU A 134 5.68 -9.01 -16.04
CA LEU A 134 5.36 -7.61 -15.82
C LEU A 134 3.88 -7.31 -16.08
N LEU A 135 3.29 -7.97 -17.08
CA LEU A 135 1.89 -7.78 -17.42
C LEU A 135 0.99 -8.35 -16.32
N VAL A 136 1.30 -9.54 -15.82
CA VAL A 136 0.62 -10.16 -14.67
C VAL A 136 0.71 -9.25 -13.44
N PHE A 137 1.91 -8.74 -13.14
CA PHE A 137 2.13 -7.82 -12.03
C PHE A 137 1.29 -6.55 -12.15
N VAL A 138 1.30 -5.90 -13.32
CA VAL A 138 0.54 -4.66 -13.56
C VAL A 138 -0.96 -4.90 -13.45
N ILE A 139 -1.49 -5.97 -14.07
CA ILE A 139 -2.92 -6.29 -14.00
C ILE A 139 -3.33 -6.57 -12.56
N ALA A 140 -2.61 -7.44 -11.85
CA ALA A 140 -2.90 -7.76 -10.46
C ALA A 140 -2.81 -6.52 -9.55
N SER A 141 -1.84 -5.64 -9.80
CA SER A 141 -1.66 -4.39 -9.06
C SER A 141 -2.78 -3.38 -9.31
N VAL A 142 -3.15 -3.16 -10.58
CA VAL A 142 -4.26 -2.27 -10.95
C VAL A 142 -5.56 -2.76 -10.33
N LEU A 143 -5.85 -4.06 -10.43
CA LEU A 143 -7.07 -4.63 -9.88
C LEU A 143 -7.11 -4.55 -8.35
N SER A 144 -6.04 -4.92 -7.66
CA SER A 144 -6.01 -4.92 -6.19
C SER A 144 -5.98 -3.52 -5.58
N ARG A 145 -5.06 -2.66 -6.04
CA ARG A 145 -4.93 -1.29 -5.57
C ARG A 145 -6.13 -0.45 -5.99
N GLY A 146 -6.59 -0.64 -7.23
CA GLY A 146 -7.83 -0.04 -7.72
C GLY A 146 -9.01 -0.46 -6.84
N ALA A 147 -9.22 -1.76 -6.61
CA ALA A 147 -10.31 -2.22 -5.74
C ALA A 147 -10.23 -1.57 -4.35
N ARG A 148 -9.08 -1.58 -3.69
CA ARG A 148 -8.90 -0.96 -2.38
C ARG A 148 -9.27 0.53 -2.38
N PHE A 149 -8.71 1.31 -3.29
CA PHE A 149 -8.91 2.76 -3.31
C PHE A 149 -10.31 3.15 -3.76
N PHE A 150 -10.87 2.46 -4.74
CA PHE A 150 -12.24 2.72 -5.22
C PHE A 150 -13.28 2.27 -4.21
N ILE A 151 -13.08 1.15 -3.48
CA ILE A 151 -13.97 0.75 -2.38
C ILE A 151 -13.94 1.82 -1.28
N LEU A 152 -12.74 2.25 -0.85
CA LEU A 152 -12.61 3.29 0.15
C LEU A 152 -13.28 4.61 -0.31
N ALA A 153 -13.07 5.00 -1.56
CA ALA A 153 -13.69 6.19 -2.13
C ALA A 153 -15.22 6.07 -2.23
N ALA A 154 -15.73 4.92 -2.64
CA ALA A 154 -17.17 4.64 -2.73
C ALA A 154 -17.84 4.72 -1.34
N LEU A 155 -17.21 4.14 -0.32
CA LEU A 155 -17.69 4.18 1.06
C LEU A 155 -17.74 5.62 1.57
N LEU A 156 -16.67 6.39 1.38
CA LEU A 156 -16.61 7.79 1.81
C LEU A 156 -17.57 8.69 1.01
N TRP A 157 -17.76 8.42 -0.27
CA TRP A 157 -18.70 9.15 -1.12
C TRP A 157 -20.16 8.91 -0.69
N LYS A 158 -20.51 7.65 -0.40
CA LYS A 158 -21.88 7.26 -0.04
C LYS A 158 -22.24 7.54 1.43
N PHE A 159 -21.29 7.38 2.34
CA PHE A 159 -21.54 7.42 3.79
C PHE A 159 -20.68 8.48 4.51
N GLY A 160 -20.13 9.47 3.79
CA GLY A 160 -19.15 10.44 4.31
C GLY A 160 -19.47 11.06 5.67
N PRO A 161 -20.68 11.62 5.92
CA PRO A 161 -20.98 12.26 7.19
C PRO A 161 -21.02 11.28 8.40
N PRO A 162 -21.69 10.11 8.33
CA PRO A 162 -21.60 9.08 9.36
C PRO A 162 -20.19 8.47 9.52
N ILE A 163 -19.47 8.22 8.42
CA ILE A 163 -18.12 7.63 8.47
C ILE A 163 -17.15 8.55 9.18
N ARG A 164 -17.27 9.88 9.01
CA ARG A 164 -16.44 10.83 9.75
C ARG A 164 -16.58 10.62 11.27
N SER A 165 -17.82 10.52 11.77
CA SER A 165 -18.05 10.25 13.19
C SER A 165 -17.61 8.86 13.65
N PHE A 166 -17.69 7.86 12.78
CA PHE A 166 -17.20 6.51 13.06
C PHE A 166 -15.67 6.49 13.18
N ILE A 167 -14.97 7.07 12.21
CA ILE A 167 -13.50 7.17 12.21
C ILE A 167 -13.03 7.95 13.45
N GLU A 168 -13.61 9.11 13.73
CA GLU A 168 -13.24 9.92 14.91
C GLU A 168 -13.45 9.14 16.23
N ARG A 169 -14.43 8.23 16.29
CA ARG A 169 -14.75 7.47 17.50
C ARG A 169 -13.94 6.17 17.67
N TYR A 170 -13.64 5.45 16.57
CA TYR A 170 -13.06 4.11 16.62
C TYR A 170 -11.59 4.03 16.19
N LEU A 171 -11.05 5.04 15.50
CA LEU A 171 -9.66 5.04 15.03
C LEU A 171 -8.63 4.88 16.17
N PRO A 172 -8.78 5.48 17.36
CA PRO A 172 -7.86 5.23 18.48
C PRO A 172 -7.86 3.77 18.93
N TRP A 173 -9.04 3.13 18.96
CA TRP A 173 -9.20 1.73 19.37
C TRP A 173 -8.67 0.76 18.31
N LEU A 174 -8.96 1.01 17.03
CA LEU A 174 -8.45 0.21 15.91
C LEU A 174 -6.92 0.30 15.80
N ALA A 175 -6.35 1.50 15.96
CA ALA A 175 -4.90 1.67 15.99
C ALA A 175 -4.26 0.93 17.17
N THR A 176 -4.85 1.05 18.36
CA THR A 176 -4.37 0.32 19.55
C THR A 176 -4.43 -1.19 19.33
N LEU A 177 -5.56 -1.71 18.80
CA LEU A 177 -5.72 -3.12 18.49
C LEU A 177 -4.70 -3.62 17.47
N PHE A 178 -4.44 -2.84 16.41
CA PHE A 178 -3.42 -3.17 15.42
C PHE A 178 -2.03 -3.28 16.05
N PHE A 179 -1.61 -2.31 16.88
CA PHE A 179 -0.31 -2.37 17.56
C PHE A 179 -0.22 -3.53 18.55
N VAL A 180 -1.30 -3.83 19.28
CA VAL A 180 -1.36 -4.99 20.18
C VAL A 180 -1.21 -6.29 19.40
N LEU A 181 -1.94 -6.45 18.28
CA LEU A 181 -1.85 -7.65 17.43
C LEU A 181 -0.48 -7.78 16.77
N LEU A 182 0.10 -6.67 16.30
CA LEU A 182 1.45 -6.65 15.72
C LEU A 182 2.49 -7.11 16.75
N PHE A 183 2.42 -6.56 17.96
CA PHE A 183 3.34 -6.91 19.04
C PHE A 183 3.13 -8.36 19.50
N ALA A 184 1.88 -8.79 19.69
CA ALA A 184 1.54 -10.16 20.04
C ALA A 184 1.97 -11.16 18.97
N GLY A 185 1.82 -10.82 17.68
CA GLY A 185 2.29 -11.63 16.56
C GLY A 185 3.80 -11.81 16.57
N PHE A 186 4.56 -10.73 16.78
CA PHE A 186 6.02 -10.80 16.91
C PHE A 186 6.46 -11.66 18.11
N VAL A 187 5.79 -11.51 19.24
CA VAL A 187 6.06 -12.30 20.45
C VAL A 187 5.73 -13.78 20.19
N ALA A 188 4.58 -14.08 19.59
CA ALA A 188 4.18 -15.46 19.28
C ALA A 188 5.17 -16.14 18.32
N ILE A 189 5.61 -15.45 17.26
CA ILE A 189 6.62 -15.98 16.33
C ILE A 189 7.93 -16.28 17.05
N ARG A 190 8.37 -15.43 17.98
CA ARG A 190 9.58 -15.68 18.80
C ARG A 190 9.49 -16.92 19.69
N TYR A 191 8.28 -17.34 20.08
CA TYR A 191 8.09 -18.55 20.89
C TYR A 191 7.83 -19.81 20.04
N LEU A 192 7.51 -19.64 18.76
CA LEU A 192 7.21 -20.71 17.80
C LEU A 192 8.39 -21.06 16.88
N VAL A 193 9.34 -20.14 16.67
CA VAL A 193 10.55 -20.28 15.85
C VAL A 193 11.78 -20.09 16.74
#